data_AF-A0A179I2W8-F1
#
_entry.id   AF-A0A179I2W8-F1
#
_cell.length_a   1.000
_cell.length_b   1.000
_cell.length_c   1.000
_cell.angle_alpha   90.00
_cell.angle_beta   90.00
_cell.angle_gamma   90.00
#
_symmetry.space_group_name_H-M   'P 1'
#
loop_
_entity.id
_entity.type
_entity.pdbx_description
1 polymer ?
#
loop_
_entity_poly.entity_id
_entity_poly.type
_entity_poly.pdbx_seq_one_letter_code
_entity_poly.pdbx_strand_id
1 'polypeptide(L)'
;EHPGSATEDDITTAFRRLQDCASADDIQIDLDVPRTISRHIMFRRRYRGGQRLLLRGMASLAATLLCYFDEEKCFVMLVRMWQLRGLERLYQPGFDGLMAALREFETTWLHKDVAHKMTDLCIDSTAYGTRWYLTLFNLSIPFAAQLRVWDVFLLLGDAAEGELPDDKTRKQSDSPSMPPINENPAAPAALTTVPTKSTTKPKTPSSGLDVLHATSAALIQALREVLLDSDFENAMKALTAWIPIKDEDLLMKVTRAEWKTQLRKRS
;
A
#
# COMPACT_ATOMS: atom_id res chain seq x y z
N GLU A 1 -18.94 1.78 11.87
CA GLU A 1 -18.91 2.68 10.71
C GLU A 1 -17.99 3.85 11.02
N HIS A 2 -17.17 4.31 10.08
CA HIS A 2 -16.27 5.45 10.30
C HIS A 2 -17.02 6.75 9.96
N PRO A 3 -17.03 7.78 10.84
CA PRO A 3 -17.69 9.06 10.57
C PRO A 3 -17.17 9.66 9.26
N GLY A 4 -18.08 10.07 8.37
CA GLY A 4 -17.74 10.70 7.08
C GLY A 4 -17.41 9.75 5.91
N SER A 5 -17.39 8.43 6.13
CA SER A 5 -17.19 7.44 5.06
C SER A 5 -18.53 6.91 4.51
N ALA A 6 -18.57 6.53 3.23
CA ALA A 6 -19.77 5.92 2.62
C ALA A 6 -20.21 4.67 3.39
N THR A 7 -21.52 4.41 3.44
CA THR A 7 -22.03 3.20 4.12
C THR A 7 -21.68 1.95 3.30
N GLU A 8 -21.75 0.77 3.93
CA GLU A 8 -21.58 -0.49 3.19
C GLU A 8 -22.61 -0.65 2.07
N ASP A 9 -23.86 -0.25 2.31
CA ASP A 9 -24.94 -0.30 1.34
C ASP A 9 -24.68 0.64 0.14
N ASP A 10 -24.14 1.84 0.39
CA ASP A 10 -23.74 2.77 -0.67
C ASP A 10 -22.64 2.17 -1.56
N ILE A 11 -21.61 1.59 -0.94
CA ILE A 11 -20.49 0.96 -1.65
C ILE A 11 -20.98 -0.25 -2.44
N THR A 12 -21.87 -1.05 -1.87
CA THR A 12 -22.46 -2.24 -2.52
C THR A 12 -23.35 -1.84 -3.69
N THR A 13 -24.13 -0.76 -3.54
CA THR A 13 -24.93 -0.21 -4.64
C THR A 13 -24.03 0.29 -5.77
N ALA A 14 -22.92 0.97 -5.43
CA ALA A 14 -21.94 1.39 -6.40
C ALA A 14 -21.28 0.20 -7.11
N PHE A 15 -20.95 -0.88 -6.40
CA PHE A 15 -20.41 -2.11 -6.98
C PHE A 15 -21.33 -2.67 -8.06
N ARG A 16 -22.61 -2.88 -7.74
CA ARG A 16 -23.60 -3.43 -8.69
C ARG A 16 -23.72 -2.57 -9.95
N ARG A 17 -23.74 -1.24 -9.79
CA ARG A 17 -23.77 -0.31 -10.93
C ARG A 17 -22.51 -0.41 -11.78
N LEU A 18 -21.34 -0.55 -11.17
CA LEU A 18 -20.05 -0.60 -11.87
C LEU A 18 -19.86 -1.91 -12.66
N GLN A 19 -20.55 -2.99 -12.31
CA GLN A 19 -20.45 -4.27 -13.04
C GLN A 19 -20.91 -4.17 -14.51
N ASP A 20 -21.82 -3.24 -14.80
CA ASP A 20 -22.39 -3.03 -16.13
C ASP A 20 -21.65 -1.94 -16.95
N CYS A 21 -20.61 -1.34 -16.36
CA CYS A 21 -19.80 -0.31 -17.00
C CYS A 21 -18.52 -0.92 -17.58
N ALA A 22 -18.16 -0.54 -18.81
CA ALA A 22 -16.86 -0.86 -19.38
C ALA A 22 -15.75 -0.09 -18.65
N SER A 23 -14.59 -0.73 -18.45
CA SER A 23 -13.42 -0.08 -17.86
C SER A 23 -12.35 0.15 -18.92
N ALA A 24 -11.68 1.31 -18.88
CA ALA A 24 -10.51 1.56 -19.70
C ALA A 24 -9.35 0.58 -19.40
N ASP A 25 -9.37 -0.04 -18.21
CA ASP A 25 -8.34 -0.96 -17.74
C ASP A 25 -8.66 -2.44 -17.99
N ASP A 26 -9.80 -2.78 -18.63
CA ASP A 26 -10.26 -4.17 -18.82
C ASP A 26 -9.18 -5.09 -19.40
N ILE A 27 -8.43 -4.60 -20.41
CA ILE A 27 -7.34 -5.35 -21.05
C ILE A 27 -6.23 -5.67 -20.04
N GLN A 28 -5.88 -4.72 -19.17
CA GLN A 28 -4.82 -4.90 -18.18
C GLN A 28 -5.26 -5.86 -17.07
N ILE A 29 -6.52 -5.77 -16.66
CA ILE A 29 -7.13 -6.67 -15.67
C ILE A 29 -7.09 -8.11 -16.18
N ASP A 30 -7.48 -8.34 -17.43
CA ASP A 30 -7.44 -9.66 -18.07
C ASP A 30 -6.03 -10.25 -18.14
N LEU A 31 -5.00 -9.40 -18.26
CA LEU A 31 -3.60 -9.82 -18.24
C LEU A 31 -3.10 -10.11 -16.83
N ASP A 32 -3.52 -9.37 -15.82
CA ASP A 32 -3.02 -9.48 -14.45
C ASP A 32 -3.67 -10.63 -13.67
N VAL A 33 -4.98 -10.85 -13.85
CA VAL A 33 -5.75 -11.89 -13.13
C VAL A 33 -5.12 -13.29 -13.22
N PRO A 34 -4.74 -13.83 -14.40
CA PRO A 34 -4.10 -15.14 -14.49
C PRO A 34 -2.73 -15.19 -13.80
N ARG A 35 -1.98 -14.08 -13.81
CA ARG A 35 -0.62 -14.00 -13.25
C ARG A 35 -0.61 -13.93 -11.73
N THR A 36 -1.61 -13.29 -11.14
CA THR A 36 -1.70 -13.12 -9.68
C THR A 36 -2.38 -14.31 -8.99
N ILE A 37 -3.33 -14.96 -9.65
CA ILE A 37 -4.28 -15.87 -8.99
C ILE A 37 -4.01 -17.36 -9.33
N SER A 38 -3.20 -17.67 -10.34
CA SER A 38 -2.92 -19.05 -10.80
C SER A 38 -2.27 -19.98 -9.77
N ARG A 39 -1.74 -19.47 -8.65
CA ARG A 39 -1.11 -20.30 -7.59
C ARG A 39 -2.05 -20.68 -6.44
N HIS A 40 -3.26 -20.13 -6.37
CA HIS A 40 -4.17 -20.38 -5.24
C HIS A 40 -5.23 -21.46 -5.58
N ILE A 41 -5.41 -22.44 -4.69
CA ILE A 41 -6.26 -23.64 -4.90
C ILE A 41 -7.70 -23.26 -5.26
N MET A 42 -8.21 -22.14 -4.73
CA MET A 42 -9.59 -21.69 -4.90
C MET A 42 -9.89 -21.11 -6.30
N PHE A 43 -8.87 -20.82 -7.12
CA PHE A 43 -9.02 -20.15 -8.43
C PHE A 43 -8.57 -21.00 -9.63
N ARG A 44 -8.43 -22.31 -9.43
CA ARG A 44 -8.19 -23.28 -10.51
C ARG A 44 -9.32 -23.35 -11.55
N ARG A 45 -10.49 -22.73 -11.31
CA ARG A 45 -11.65 -22.75 -12.22
C ARG A 45 -12.07 -21.33 -12.63
N ARG A 46 -12.07 -21.13 -13.95
CA ARG A 46 -12.34 -19.90 -14.72
C ARG A 46 -13.77 -19.35 -14.49
N TYR A 47 -13.91 -18.01 -14.51
CA TYR A 47 -15.13 -17.22 -14.80
C TYR A 47 -16.42 -17.62 -14.08
N ARG A 48 -16.59 -17.15 -12.85
CA ARG A 48 -17.90 -16.71 -12.37
C ARG A 48 -17.71 -15.36 -11.69
N GLY A 49 -18.66 -14.45 -11.90
CA GLY A 49 -18.96 -13.44 -10.90
C GLY A 49 -18.37 -12.05 -11.11
N GLY A 50 -17.11 -11.76 -10.75
CA GLY A 50 -16.75 -10.37 -10.39
C GLY A 50 -15.27 -10.02 -10.53
N GLN A 51 -14.55 -10.72 -11.42
CA GLN A 51 -13.10 -10.58 -11.63
C GLN A 51 -12.66 -9.32 -12.39
N ARG A 52 -13.58 -8.39 -12.70
CA ARG A 52 -13.37 -7.25 -13.62
C ARG A 52 -12.90 -5.93 -12.99
N LEU A 53 -12.49 -5.90 -11.72
CA LEU A 53 -12.17 -4.64 -11.02
C LEU A 53 -10.79 -4.61 -10.33
N LEU A 54 -9.82 -5.34 -10.87
CA LEU A 54 -8.51 -5.51 -10.22
C LEU A 54 -7.40 -4.71 -10.88
N LEU A 55 -7.28 -3.46 -10.42
CA LEU A 55 -6.21 -2.53 -10.76
C LEU A 55 -4.82 -3.14 -10.51
N ARG A 56 -3.86 -2.74 -11.34
CA ARG A 56 -2.45 -3.15 -11.31
C ARG A 56 -1.88 -3.11 -9.88
N GLY A 57 -1.48 -4.26 -9.36
CA GLY A 57 -0.94 -4.41 -8.00
C GLY A 57 -1.99 -4.71 -6.92
N MET A 58 -3.20 -4.13 -7.01
CA MET A 58 -4.31 -4.44 -6.09
C MET A 58 -4.93 -5.82 -6.34
N ALA A 59 -4.71 -6.39 -7.54
CA ALA A 59 -5.12 -7.76 -7.84
C ALA A 59 -4.66 -8.77 -6.78
N SER A 60 -3.46 -8.56 -6.21
CA SER A 60 -2.95 -9.42 -5.15
C SER A 60 -3.76 -9.28 -3.86
N LEU A 61 -4.10 -8.05 -3.48
CA LEU A 61 -4.88 -7.77 -2.29
C LEU A 61 -6.28 -8.38 -2.40
N ALA A 62 -6.92 -8.19 -3.54
CA ALA A 62 -8.24 -8.75 -3.79
C ALA A 62 -8.25 -10.28 -3.86
N ALA A 63 -7.21 -10.89 -4.46
CA ALA A 63 -7.10 -12.34 -4.48
C ALA A 63 -7.08 -12.95 -3.07
N THR A 64 -6.38 -12.29 -2.13
CA THR A 64 -6.40 -12.69 -0.71
C THR A 64 -7.78 -12.51 -0.09
N LEU A 65 -8.43 -11.36 -0.28
CA LEU A 65 -9.76 -11.09 0.27
C LEU A 65 -10.83 -12.05 -0.26
N LEU A 66 -10.79 -12.39 -1.55
CA LEU A 66 -11.69 -13.36 -2.18
C LEU A 66 -11.53 -14.79 -1.64
N CYS A 67 -10.46 -15.08 -0.89
CA CYS A 67 -10.35 -16.36 -0.18
C CYS A 67 -11.29 -16.46 1.03
N TYR A 68 -11.79 -15.32 1.51
CA TYR A 68 -12.60 -15.18 2.73
C TYR A 68 -13.97 -14.57 2.49
N PHE A 69 -14.08 -13.74 1.46
CA PHE A 69 -15.27 -12.96 1.16
C PHE A 69 -15.83 -13.29 -0.22
N ASP A 70 -17.15 -13.15 -0.35
CA ASP A 70 -17.83 -13.01 -1.63
C ASP A 70 -17.43 -11.70 -2.31
N GLU A 71 -17.71 -11.60 -3.61
CA GLU A 71 -17.20 -10.52 -4.47
C GLU A 71 -17.67 -9.13 -4.02
N GLU A 72 -18.94 -8.99 -3.61
CA GLU A 72 -19.49 -7.74 -3.09
C GLU A 72 -18.72 -7.29 -1.83
N LYS A 73 -18.54 -8.19 -0.85
CA LYS A 73 -17.80 -7.87 0.38
C LYS A 73 -16.32 -7.65 0.13
N CYS A 74 -15.71 -8.39 -0.80
CA CYS A 74 -14.33 -8.14 -1.22
C CYS A 74 -14.18 -6.71 -1.75
N PHE A 75 -15.12 -6.25 -2.59
CA PHE A 75 -15.12 -4.87 -3.10
C PHE A 75 -15.26 -3.86 -1.96
N VAL A 76 -16.20 -4.08 -1.03
CA VAL A 76 -16.35 -3.23 0.17
C VAL A 76 -15.03 -3.16 0.95
N MET A 77 -14.40 -4.30 1.23
CA MET A 77 -13.14 -4.34 1.97
C MET A 77 -12.02 -3.60 1.25
N LEU A 78 -11.90 -3.75 -0.08
CA LEU A 78 -10.92 -3.00 -0.87
C LEU A 78 -11.15 -1.49 -0.80
N VAL A 79 -12.40 -1.04 -0.92
CA VAL A 79 -12.75 0.39 -0.79
C VAL A 79 -12.42 0.91 0.62
N ARG A 80 -12.68 0.12 1.67
CA ARG A 80 -12.32 0.48 3.05
C ARG A 80 -10.81 0.58 3.23
N MET A 81 -10.04 -0.37 2.67
CA MET A 81 -8.58 -0.31 2.70
C MET A 81 -8.04 0.90 1.93
N TRP A 82 -8.66 1.23 0.80
CA TRP A 82 -8.35 2.43 0.00
C TRP A 82 -8.51 3.71 0.81
N GLN A 83 -9.73 3.93 1.31
CA GLN A 83 -10.13 5.19 1.94
C GLN A 83 -9.61 5.35 3.37
N LEU A 84 -9.54 4.26 4.13
CA LEU A 84 -9.34 4.32 5.59
C LEU A 84 -8.02 3.75 6.07
N ARG A 85 -7.24 3.06 5.21
CA ARG A 85 -6.00 2.36 5.61
C ARG A 85 -4.76 2.88 4.88
N GLY A 86 -4.86 4.02 4.19
CA GLY A 86 -3.73 4.68 3.55
C GLY A 86 -3.27 4.05 2.23
N LEU A 87 -4.03 3.09 1.66
CA LEU A 87 -3.71 2.58 0.33
C LEU A 87 -3.86 3.68 -0.74
N GLU A 88 -4.85 4.57 -0.64
CA GLU A 88 -4.97 5.71 -1.57
C GLU A 88 -3.66 6.48 -1.67
N ARG A 89 -3.04 6.81 -0.52
CA ARG A 89 -1.75 7.50 -0.45
C ARG A 89 -0.64 6.71 -1.14
N LEU A 90 -0.57 5.40 -0.93
CA LEU A 90 0.48 4.55 -1.53
C LEU A 90 0.36 4.46 -3.05
N TYR A 91 -0.87 4.50 -3.58
CA TYR A 91 -1.18 4.33 -5.00
C TYR A 91 -1.43 5.63 -5.75
N GLN A 92 -1.16 6.80 -5.13
CA GLN A 92 -1.26 8.08 -5.82
C GLN A 92 -0.46 8.08 -7.13
N PRO A 93 -0.93 8.76 -8.19
CA PRO A 93 -0.19 8.89 -9.44
C PRO A 93 1.25 9.37 -9.19
N GLY A 94 2.22 8.71 -9.81
CA GLY A 94 3.65 9.01 -9.57
C GLY A 94 4.24 8.41 -8.29
N PHE A 95 3.44 7.73 -7.47
CA PHE A 95 3.85 7.06 -6.23
C PHE A 95 4.47 7.97 -5.17
N ASP A 96 4.17 9.27 -5.18
CA ASP A 96 4.75 10.24 -4.22
C ASP A 96 4.50 9.83 -2.76
N GLY A 97 3.29 9.36 -2.44
CA GLY A 97 2.96 8.90 -1.09
C GLY A 97 3.70 7.63 -0.68
N LEU A 98 3.97 6.72 -1.61
CA LEU A 98 4.83 5.55 -1.39
C LEU A 98 6.29 5.98 -1.19
N MET A 99 6.82 6.86 -2.04
CA MET A 99 8.20 7.37 -1.91
C MET A 99 8.40 8.10 -0.57
N ALA A 100 7.40 8.86 -0.13
CA ALA A 100 7.42 9.48 1.19
C ALA A 100 7.40 8.45 2.33
N ALA A 101 6.61 7.38 2.19
CA ALA A 101 6.60 6.28 3.17
C ALA A 101 7.94 5.54 3.22
N LEU A 102 8.52 5.19 2.08
CA LEU A 102 9.83 4.52 2.03
C LEU A 102 10.95 5.39 2.60
N ARG A 103 10.92 6.70 2.35
CA ARG A 103 11.86 7.64 2.96
C ARG A 103 11.67 7.72 4.49
N GLU A 104 10.44 7.73 4.98
CA GLU A 104 10.15 7.66 6.42
C GLU A 104 10.71 6.36 7.02
N PHE A 105 10.49 5.23 6.35
CA PHE A 105 11.02 3.93 6.76
C PHE A 105 12.55 3.95 6.88
N GLU A 106 13.23 4.38 5.82
CA GLU A 106 14.69 4.42 5.76
C GLU A 106 15.31 5.35 6.81
N THR A 107 14.70 6.52 7.03
CA THR A 107 15.26 7.53 7.95
C THR A 107 14.92 7.29 9.41
N THR A 108 13.78 6.65 9.71
CA THR A 108 13.27 6.58 11.09
C THR A 108 13.13 5.17 11.66
N TRP A 109 12.93 4.16 10.82
CA TRP A 109 12.69 2.77 11.23
C TRP A 109 13.88 1.85 10.97
N LEU A 110 14.62 2.09 9.89
CA LEU A 110 15.75 1.25 9.53
C LEU A 110 16.90 1.39 10.55
N HIS A 111 17.47 0.26 10.98
CA HIS A 111 18.64 0.27 11.87
C HIS A 111 19.85 0.88 11.16
N LYS A 112 20.58 1.76 11.85
CA LYS A 112 21.61 2.63 11.23
C LYS A 112 22.72 1.86 10.53
N ASP A 113 23.14 0.74 11.10
CA ASP A 113 24.15 -0.14 10.53
C ASP A 113 23.69 -0.79 9.22
N VAL A 114 22.45 -1.27 9.16
CA VAL A 114 21.85 -1.79 7.92
C VAL A 114 21.65 -0.67 6.91
N ALA A 115 21.22 0.52 7.35
CA ALA A 115 21.06 1.68 6.48
C ALA A 115 22.40 2.10 5.83
N HIS A 116 23.48 2.15 6.60
CA HIS A 116 24.82 2.41 6.05
C HIS A 116 25.24 1.31 5.07
N LYS A 117 25.05 0.04 5.43
CA LYS A 117 25.37 -1.07 4.52
C LYS A 117 24.58 -1.00 3.21
N MET A 118 23.29 -0.68 3.26
CA MET A 118 22.47 -0.50 2.06
C MET A 118 22.98 0.67 1.21
N THR A 119 23.39 1.78 1.85
CA THR A 119 23.99 2.94 1.16
C THR A 119 25.31 2.55 0.47
N ASP A 120 26.19 1.83 1.17
CA ASP A 120 27.48 1.37 0.62
C ASP A 120 27.30 0.43 -0.58
N LEU A 121 26.24 -0.39 -0.55
CA LEU A 121 25.86 -1.28 -1.64
C LEU A 121 25.05 -0.58 -2.74
N CYS A 122 24.74 0.72 -2.61
CA CYS A 122 23.86 1.45 -3.52
C CYS A 122 22.46 0.80 -3.69
N ILE A 123 21.92 0.21 -2.61
CA ILE A 123 20.59 -0.40 -2.60
C ILE A 123 19.59 0.63 -2.07
N ASP A 124 18.73 1.11 -2.95
CA ASP A 124 17.64 2.02 -2.60
C ASP A 124 16.45 1.25 -2.00
N SER A 125 15.73 1.86 -1.05
CA SER A 125 14.57 1.26 -0.39
C SER A 125 13.43 0.89 -1.35
N THR A 126 13.33 1.55 -2.50
CA THR A 126 12.38 1.20 -3.56
C THR A 126 12.61 -0.19 -4.18
N ALA A 127 13.85 -0.70 -4.13
CA ALA A 127 14.21 -1.97 -4.75
C ALA A 127 13.51 -3.18 -4.11
N TYR A 128 13.17 -3.07 -2.82
CA TYR A 128 12.44 -4.10 -2.06
C TYR A 128 11.12 -3.60 -1.49
N GLY A 129 11.09 -2.35 -1.00
CA GLY A 129 9.94 -1.75 -0.31
C GLY A 129 8.73 -1.54 -1.21
N THR A 130 8.91 -1.23 -2.49
CA THR A 130 7.78 -1.05 -3.44
C THR A 130 6.84 -2.25 -3.43
N ARG A 131 7.40 -3.47 -3.51
CA ARG A 131 6.61 -4.71 -3.48
C ARG A 131 5.96 -4.93 -2.12
N TRP A 132 6.73 -4.75 -1.04
CA TRP A 132 6.25 -4.98 0.33
C TRP A 132 5.04 -4.11 0.67
N TYR A 133 5.09 -2.81 0.35
CA TYR A 133 4.07 -1.85 0.72
C TYR A 133 2.84 -1.96 -0.18
N LEU A 134 3.02 -2.05 -1.51
CA LEU A 134 1.88 -2.13 -2.42
C LEU A 134 1.12 -3.46 -2.29
N THR A 135 1.81 -4.56 -1.99
CA THR A 135 1.16 -5.87 -1.86
C THR A 135 0.83 -6.25 -0.43
N LEU A 136 1.07 -5.36 0.54
CA LEU A 136 0.94 -5.64 1.97
C LEU A 136 1.59 -6.99 2.34
N PHE A 137 2.82 -7.20 1.83
CA PHE A 137 3.65 -8.39 1.99
C PHE A 137 3.13 -9.71 1.37
N ASN A 138 2.00 -9.71 0.66
CA ASN A 138 1.40 -10.92 0.07
C ASN A 138 2.34 -11.71 -0.85
N LEU A 139 3.25 -11.02 -1.54
CA LEU A 139 4.22 -11.65 -2.44
C LEU A 139 5.59 -11.92 -1.81
N SER A 140 5.73 -11.75 -0.49
CA SER A 140 7.03 -11.74 0.17
C SER A 140 7.12 -12.66 1.39
N ILE A 141 6.01 -12.96 2.06
CA ILE A 141 5.95 -13.84 3.23
C ILE A 141 4.81 -14.87 3.10
N PRO A 142 4.86 -16.00 3.84
CA PRO A 142 3.82 -17.02 3.84
C PRO A 142 2.42 -16.50 4.09
N PHE A 143 1.43 -17.20 3.50
CA PHE A 143 0.03 -16.80 3.54
C PHE A 143 -0.49 -16.57 4.98
N ALA A 144 -0.15 -17.45 5.91
CA ALA A 144 -0.55 -17.27 7.31
C ALA A 144 0.10 -16.05 7.97
N ALA A 145 1.40 -15.81 7.73
CA ALA A 145 2.11 -14.63 8.24
C ALA A 145 1.56 -13.31 7.69
N GLN A 146 1.25 -13.23 6.39
CA GLN A 146 0.64 -12.02 5.84
C GLN A 146 -0.71 -11.71 6.49
N LEU A 147 -1.54 -12.72 6.79
CA LEU A 147 -2.84 -12.49 7.41
C LEU A 147 -2.69 -11.89 8.80
N ARG A 148 -1.69 -12.31 9.58
CA ARG A 148 -1.41 -11.72 10.90
C ARG A 148 -1.02 -10.25 10.79
N VAL A 149 -0.25 -9.88 9.76
CA VAL A 149 0.08 -8.47 9.47
C VAL A 149 -1.19 -7.72 9.07
N TRP A 150 -2.03 -8.31 8.21
CA TRP A 150 -3.28 -7.71 7.76
C TRP A 150 -4.30 -7.51 8.87
N ASP A 151 -4.44 -8.46 9.80
CA ASP A 151 -5.33 -8.33 10.96
C ASP A 151 -5.00 -7.07 11.74
N VAL A 152 -3.70 -6.84 12.00
CA VAL A 152 -3.23 -5.66 12.73
C VAL A 152 -3.32 -4.40 11.87
N PHE A 153 -3.02 -4.48 10.58
CA PHE A 153 -3.13 -3.35 9.66
C PHE A 153 -4.58 -2.87 9.51
N LEU A 154 -5.54 -3.78 9.38
CA LEU A 154 -6.96 -3.44 9.27
C LEU A 154 -7.53 -2.92 10.59
N LEU A 155 -6.99 -3.38 11.74
CA LEU A 155 -7.40 -2.95 13.07
C LEU A 155 -6.79 -1.59 13.49
N LEU A 156 -5.50 -1.37 13.24
CA LEU A 156 -4.73 -0.24 13.77
C LEU A 156 -4.29 0.79 12.72
N GLY A 157 -4.43 0.49 11.42
CA GLY A 157 -4.13 1.44 10.37
C GLY A 157 -5.21 2.51 10.34
N ASP A 158 -5.16 3.51 11.20
CA ASP A 158 -5.97 4.70 10.97
C ASP A 158 -5.37 5.47 9.81
N ALA A 159 -6.20 5.87 8.85
CA ALA A 159 -5.85 6.99 7.99
C ALA A 159 -5.53 8.13 8.96
N ALA A 160 -4.27 8.56 8.99
CA ALA A 160 -3.85 9.70 9.77
C ALA A 160 -4.94 10.78 9.68
N GLU A 161 -5.33 11.37 10.80
CA GLU A 161 -6.03 12.66 10.82
C GLU A 161 -5.10 13.70 10.15
N GLY A 162 -4.97 13.62 8.83
CA GLY A 162 -4.51 14.70 8.00
C GLY A 162 -5.73 15.56 7.80
N GLU A 163 -5.73 16.70 8.47
CA GLU A 163 -6.65 17.83 8.31
C GLU A 163 -7.48 17.71 7.02
N LEU A 164 -8.76 17.37 7.18
CA LEU A 164 -9.76 17.72 6.17
C LEU A 164 -9.58 19.22 5.91
N PRO A 165 -9.39 19.67 4.65
CA PRO A 165 -9.26 21.09 4.38
C PRO A 165 -10.51 21.81 4.89
N ASP A 166 -10.29 22.85 5.71
CA ASP A 166 -11.32 23.69 6.31
C ASP A 166 -12.46 23.98 5.32
N ASP A 167 -13.68 23.54 5.68
CA ASP A 167 -14.92 23.73 4.94
C ASP A 167 -15.40 25.18 5.01
N LYS A 168 -14.62 26.11 4.46
CA LYS A 168 -14.99 27.54 4.35
C LYS A 168 -14.76 28.17 2.98
N THR A 169 -14.38 27.38 1.97
CA THR A 169 -14.24 27.90 0.58
C THR A 169 -15.09 27.18 -0.47
N ARG A 170 -16.06 26.34 -0.07
CA ARG A 170 -17.00 25.71 -1.01
C ARG A 170 -18.03 26.73 -1.53
N LYS A 171 -17.59 27.65 -2.41
CA LYS A 171 -18.47 28.23 -3.43
C LYS A 171 -18.70 27.16 -4.48
N GLN A 172 -19.91 26.61 -4.44
CA GLN A 172 -20.69 26.02 -5.53
C GLN A 172 -19.92 25.78 -6.85
N SER A 173 -19.45 24.55 -7.04
CA SER A 173 -19.22 23.95 -8.36
C SER A 173 -19.39 22.43 -8.26
N ASP A 174 -19.83 21.85 -9.38
CA ASP A 174 -20.62 20.63 -9.51
C ASP A 174 -19.99 19.30 -9.06
N SER A 175 -20.88 18.33 -8.83
CA SER A 175 -20.66 16.90 -8.57
C SER A 175 -19.62 16.22 -9.48
N PRO A 176 -18.94 15.14 -9.03
CA PRO A 176 -17.91 14.48 -9.82
C PRO A 176 -18.53 13.63 -10.94
N SER A 177 -18.47 14.15 -12.16
CA SER A 177 -18.59 13.38 -13.40
C SER A 177 -17.24 12.74 -13.75
N MET A 178 -17.30 11.49 -14.20
CA MET A 178 -16.21 10.74 -14.86
C MET A 178 -15.61 11.53 -16.03
N PRO A 179 -14.32 11.32 -16.39
CA PRO A 179 -13.67 12.06 -17.47
C PRO A 179 -14.15 11.60 -18.86
N PRO A 180 -14.38 12.52 -19.82
CA PRO A 180 -14.61 12.14 -21.20
C PRO A 180 -13.29 11.85 -21.93
N ILE A 181 -13.33 10.83 -22.77
CA ILE A 181 -12.33 10.49 -23.80
C ILE A 181 -12.51 11.48 -24.97
N ASN A 182 -11.48 12.26 -25.34
CA ASN A 182 -11.03 12.33 -26.75
C ASN A 182 -9.72 13.10 -27.01
N GLU A 183 -8.88 12.48 -27.86
CA GLU A 183 -7.98 12.96 -28.94
C GLU A 183 -7.08 14.23 -28.80
N ASN A 184 -5.77 13.96 -28.94
CA ASN A 184 -4.58 14.82 -29.19
C ASN A 184 -4.68 15.76 -30.42
N PRO A 185 -3.66 16.61 -30.76
CA PRO A 185 -2.53 17.19 -29.99
C PRO A 185 -2.26 18.70 -30.28
N ALA A 186 -1.54 19.42 -29.39
CA ALA A 186 -0.54 20.47 -29.73
C ALA A 186 -0.04 21.22 -28.47
N ALA A 187 1.29 21.35 -28.34
CA ALA A 187 2.01 22.17 -27.35
C ALA A 187 2.41 23.53 -27.98
N PRO A 188 3.27 24.39 -27.36
CA PRO A 188 3.59 24.64 -25.94
C PRO A 188 3.49 26.14 -25.57
N ALA A 189 3.53 26.52 -24.27
CA ALA A 189 4.29 27.71 -23.80
C ALA A 189 4.18 28.00 -22.28
N ALA A 190 5.37 28.22 -21.71
CA ALA A 190 5.77 29.28 -20.76
C ALA A 190 5.48 29.18 -19.25
N LEU A 191 6.61 29.26 -18.53
CA LEU A 191 6.87 29.53 -17.11
C LEU A 191 6.12 30.76 -16.57
N THR A 192 5.84 30.81 -15.26
CA THR A 192 6.36 31.86 -14.35
C THR A 192 6.20 31.44 -12.87
N THR A 193 7.29 31.56 -12.13
CA THR A 193 7.50 31.33 -10.70
C THR A 193 7.07 32.52 -9.82
N VAL A 194 6.55 32.28 -8.61
CA VAL A 194 6.85 33.10 -7.40
C VAL A 194 6.76 32.22 -6.14
N PRO A 195 7.76 32.25 -5.22
CA PRO A 195 7.75 31.46 -3.99
C PRO A 195 7.19 32.25 -2.80
N THR A 196 6.44 31.59 -1.91
CA THR A 196 6.11 32.15 -0.59
C THR A 196 6.55 31.19 0.50
N LYS A 197 7.53 31.64 1.29
CA LYS A 197 8.07 30.94 2.47
C LYS A 197 7.01 30.94 3.58
N SER A 198 6.68 29.76 4.11
CA SER A 198 6.16 29.61 5.47
C SER A 198 6.94 28.50 6.17
N THR A 199 7.86 28.92 7.04
CA THR A 199 8.58 28.07 7.99
C THR A 199 7.62 27.60 9.08
N THR A 200 7.21 26.34 9.02
CA THR A 200 6.75 25.60 10.20
C THR A 200 7.45 24.23 10.19
N LYS A 201 8.07 23.87 11.31
CA LYS A 201 8.71 22.56 11.48
C LYS A 201 7.61 21.49 11.44
N PRO A 202 7.66 20.49 10.55
CA PRO A 202 6.63 19.46 10.54
C PRO A 202 6.89 18.52 11.73
N LYS A 203 5.97 18.49 12.69
CA LYS A 203 5.77 17.30 13.54
C LYS A 203 5.26 16.23 12.58
N THR A 204 6.05 15.20 12.30
CA THR A 204 5.67 14.13 11.38
C THR A 204 4.40 13.47 11.93
N PRO A 205 3.23 13.64 11.28
CA PRO A 205 2.07 12.86 11.67
C PRO A 205 2.42 11.39 11.47
N SER A 206 2.10 10.53 12.44
CA SER A 206 2.21 9.08 12.26
C SER A 206 1.50 8.74 10.95
N SER A 207 2.26 8.38 9.92
CA SER A 207 1.63 7.88 8.71
C SER A 207 0.85 6.65 9.14
N GLY A 208 -0.40 6.49 8.72
CA GLY A 208 -1.24 5.32 9.01
C GLY A 208 -0.66 3.96 8.58
N LEU A 209 0.62 3.94 8.23
CA LEU A 209 1.44 2.87 7.72
C LEU A 209 2.44 2.37 8.78
N ASP A 210 2.34 2.81 10.05
CA ASP A 210 3.21 2.36 11.15
C ASP A 210 3.27 0.82 11.26
N VAL A 211 2.18 0.10 10.95
CA VAL A 211 2.18 -1.37 10.91
C VAL A 211 3.07 -1.91 9.78
N LEU A 212 3.05 -1.26 8.60
CA LEU A 212 3.90 -1.65 7.46
C LEU A 212 5.37 -1.33 7.75
N HIS A 213 5.64 -0.19 8.36
CA HIS A 213 6.99 0.20 8.78
C HIS A 213 7.55 -0.77 9.81
N ALA A 214 6.77 -1.07 10.86
CA ALA A 214 7.17 -1.99 11.91
C ALA A 214 7.41 -3.41 11.37
N THR A 215 6.55 -3.87 10.46
CA THR A 215 6.71 -5.19 9.82
C THR A 215 7.95 -5.21 8.94
N SER A 216 8.18 -4.16 8.15
CA SER A 216 9.39 -4.02 7.33
C SER A 216 10.66 -4.03 8.19
N ALA A 217 10.65 -3.31 9.31
CA ALA A 217 11.78 -3.28 10.25
C ALA A 217 12.04 -4.67 10.86
N ALA A 218 10.98 -5.39 11.24
CA ALA A 218 11.09 -6.75 11.77
C ALA A 218 11.68 -7.74 10.73
N LEU A 219 11.26 -7.63 9.47
CA LEU A 219 11.81 -8.46 8.39
C LEU A 219 13.28 -8.13 8.11
N ILE A 220 13.64 -6.85 8.05
CA ILE A 220 15.04 -6.44 7.91
C ILE A 220 15.88 -6.91 9.09
N GLN A 221 15.35 -6.82 10.32
CA GLN A 221 16.04 -7.29 11.50
C GLN A 221 16.31 -8.80 11.45
N ALA A 222 15.36 -9.59 10.93
CA ALA A 222 15.57 -11.03 10.70
C ALA A 222 16.63 -11.32 9.63
N LEU A 223 16.78 -10.43 8.64
CA LEU A 223 17.79 -10.55 7.59
C LEU A 223 19.13 -9.87 7.94
N ARG A 224 19.22 -9.19 9.09
CA ARG A 224 20.34 -8.28 9.42
C ARG A 224 21.71 -8.95 9.31
N GLU A 225 21.87 -10.15 9.86
CA GLU A 225 23.15 -10.87 9.81
C GLU A 225 23.59 -11.15 8.37
N VAL A 226 22.65 -11.58 7.51
CA VAL A 226 22.91 -11.82 6.09
C VAL A 226 23.26 -10.51 5.38
N LEU A 227 22.50 -9.45 5.61
CA LEU A 227 22.67 -8.17 4.92
C LEU A 227 24.02 -7.52 5.24
N LEU A 228 24.46 -7.56 6.49
CA LEU A 228 25.72 -6.93 6.91
C LEU A 228 26.95 -7.60 6.28
N ASP A 229 26.89 -8.92 6.06
CA ASP A 229 28.01 -9.71 5.51
C ASP A 229 27.92 -9.92 3.98
N SER A 230 26.85 -9.47 3.34
CA SER A 230 26.62 -9.65 1.90
C SER A 230 27.26 -8.56 1.04
N ASP A 231 27.51 -8.90 -0.22
CA ASP A 231 27.70 -7.95 -1.33
C ASP A 231 26.35 -7.51 -1.92
N PHE A 232 26.39 -6.69 -2.98
CA PHE A 232 25.17 -6.16 -3.61
C PHE A 232 24.22 -7.26 -4.08
N GLU A 233 24.74 -8.30 -4.76
CA GLU A 233 23.92 -9.35 -5.35
C GLU A 233 23.23 -10.20 -4.27
N ASN A 234 23.99 -10.61 -3.24
CA ASN A 234 23.43 -11.41 -2.15
C ASN A 234 22.45 -10.61 -1.29
N ALA A 235 22.72 -9.32 -1.03
CA ALA A 235 21.80 -8.45 -0.32
C ALA A 235 20.50 -8.24 -1.10
N MET A 236 20.59 -7.95 -2.41
CA MET A 236 19.42 -7.82 -3.28
C MET A 236 18.61 -9.10 -3.35
N LYS A 237 19.28 -10.26 -3.43
CA LYS A 237 18.61 -11.57 -3.39
C LYS A 237 17.90 -11.78 -2.06
N ALA A 238 18.53 -11.46 -0.93
CA ALA A 238 17.91 -11.60 0.39
C ALA A 238 16.68 -10.70 0.56
N LEU A 239 16.72 -9.46 0.06
CA LEU A 239 15.64 -8.48 0.20
C LEU A 239 14.46 -8.74 -0.74
N THR A 240 14.71 -9.33 -1.91
CA THR A 240 13.68 -9.52 -2.96
C THR A 240 13.15 -10.93 -3.07
N ALA A 241 13.83 -11.92 -2.48
CA ALA A 241 13.37 -13.30 -2.42
C ALA A 241 12.18 -13.47 -1.46
N TRP A 242 11.55 -14.64 -1.57
CA TRP A 242 10.58 -15.11 -0.60
C TRP A 242 11.21 -15.29 0.78
N ILE A 243 10.66 -14.62 1.80
CA ILE A 243 11.16 -14.66 3.18
C ILE A 243 10.39 -15.75 3.94
N PRO A 244 11.02 -16.88 4.29
CA PRO A 244 10.35 -17.93 5.04
C PRO A 244 10.06 -17.47 6.48
N ILE A 245 8.80 -17.52 6.89
CA ILE A 245 8.38 -17.30 8.27
C ILE A 245 7.97 -18.65 8.85
N LYS A 246 8.72 -19.13 9.84
CA LYS A 246 8.46 -20.41 10.54
C LYS A 246 7.52 -20.24 11.74
N ASP A 247 7.56 -19.08 12.36
CA ASP A 247 6.81 -18.74 13.56
C ASP A 247 6.22 -17.33 13.39
N GLU A 248 4.91 -17.30 13.22
CA GLU A 248 4.14 -16.08 13.01
C GLU A 248 4.03 -15.26 14.30
N ASP A 249 3.97 -15.92 15.46
CA ASP A 249 3.90 -15.25 16.75
C ASP A 249 5.21 -14.54 17.06
N LEU A 250 6.34 -15.16 16.71
CA LEU A 250 7.64 -14.52 16.79
C LEU A 250 7.71 -13.29 15.87
N LEU A 251 7.27 -13.40 14.62
CA LEU A 251 7.19 -12.24 13.71
C LEU A 251 6.37 -11.11 14.35
N MET A 252 5.16 -11.41 14.81
CA MET A 252 4.27 -10.39 15.40
C MET A 252 4.84 -9.81 16.71
N LYS A 253 5.57 -10.60 17.50
CA LYS A 253 6.28 -10.13 18.70
C LYS A 253 7.39 -9.14 18.33
N VAL A 254 8.20 -9.44 17.31
CA VAL A 254 9.27 -8.55 16.84
C VAL A 254 8.68 -7.27 16.21
N THR A 255 7.68 -7.39 15.35
CA THR A 255 6.94 -6.26 14.78
C THR A 255 6.40 -5.33 15.88
N ARG A 256 5.80 -5.89 16.92
CA ARG A 256 5.32 -5.10 18.07
C ARG A 256 6.47 -4.42 18.84
N ALA A 257 7.62 -5.08 18.96
CA ALA A 257 8.79 -4.50 19.62
C ALA A 257 9.37 -3.32 18.82
N GLU A 258 9.43 -3.42 17.49
CA GLU A 258 9.85 -2.34 16.61
C GLU A 258 8.88 -1.15 16.70
N TRP A 259 7.56 -1.42 16.63
CA TRP A 259 6.54 -0.38 16.79
C TRP A 259 6.64 0.35 18.13
N LYS A 260 6.82 -0.38 19.24
CA LYS A 260 7.02 0.23 20.58
C LYS A 260 8.30 1.05 20.65
N THR A 261 9.38 0.58 20.04
CA THR A 261 10.65 1.30 20.00
C THR A 261 10.48 2.64 19.29
N GLN A 262 9.72 2.65 18.20
CA GLN A 262 9.41 3.89 17.49
C GLN A 262 8.51 4.83 18.29
N LEU A 263 7.49 4.29 18.97
CA LEU A 263 6.61 5.09 19.83
C LEU A 263 7.41 5.81 20.94
N ARG A 264 8.41 5.12 21.52
CA ARG A 264 9.30 5.71 22.54
C ARG A 264 10.24 6.78 21.99
N LYS A 265 10.64 6.71 20.71
CA LYS A 265 11.43 7.77 20.06
C LYS A 265 10.61 9.02 19.75
N ARG A 266 9.28 8.86 19.56
CA ARG A 266 8.33 9.95 19.27
C ARG A 266 7.78 10.63 20.54
N SER A 267 7.91 10.00 21.71
CA SER A 267 7.49 10.51 23.03
C SER A 267 8.58 11.36 23.67
#